data_AF-A0A7S2NLB2-F1
#
_entry.id   AF-A0A7S2NLB2-F1
#
_cell.length_a   1.000
_cell.length_b   1.000
_cell.length_c   1.000
_cell.angle_alpha   90.00
_cell.angle_beta   90.00
_cell.angle_gamma   90.00
#
_symmetry.space_group_name_H-M   'P 1'
#
loop_
_entity.id
_entity.type
_entity.pdbx_description
1 polymer ?
#
loop_
_entity_poly.entity_id
_entity_poly.type
_entity_poly.pdbx_seq_one_letter_code
_entity_poly.pdbx_strand_id
1 'polypeptide(L)'
;ILPKRAAGPPHGRPRSSAQMPDGPSAGHDVESGLSRAPSRLDPDEQRRILDHVKAGRAALLKIRLIVGATWIFLSVVFAILYELLIVTVWPGQLGFYRETGVTAFFANFVQETLFDLRLLLPSLAPLEDDLRLTQLVLGIDACVFLIKRSVFLYEFLQDHSWQETDMWHRIAFCIFFSRGMLCAAFALWAMARRPAREMIRWMWRFVAFYALLNAAEALAHTAYAVAALDGFPAKLGQVPPNICLLYFSCRSGPLRCVQQALRRWAEVAGSTSAAASIACLIGPGDPKTALEQARERFRGVALDSLGFEELQDNKPNPELHGRASAAKLGHCDAFLSHSWHDDADAKWAAMQSWRAAFVAEHGREPQVWFDKCCIDQNHIEIDLRCLPI
;
A
#
# COMPACT_ATOMS: atom_id res chain seq x y z
N ILE A 1 -10.40 -23.97 -19.31
CA ILE A 1 -10.81 -25.02 -18.34
C ILE A 1 -10.96 -24.33 -16.99
N LEU A 2 -12.17 -23.89 -16.66
CA LEU A 2 -12.52 -23.16 -15.42
C LEU A 2 -13.54 -24.02 -14.66
N PRO A 3 -13.47 -24.16 -13.33
CA PRO A 3 -14.41 -25.01 -12.62
C PRO A 3 -15.75 -24.30 -12.40
N LYS A 4 -16.83 -25.05 -12.69
CA LYS A 4 -18.22 -24.72 -12.42
C LYS A 4 -18.43 -24.45 -10.92
N ARG A 5 -19.02 -23.31 -10.58
CA ARG A 5 -19.64 -23.05 -9.26
C ARG A 5 -20.80 -24.02 -9.07
N ALA A 6 -20.73 -24.83 -8.01
CA ALA A 6 -21.83 -25.67 -7.56
C ALA A 6 -22.93 -24.80 -6.93
N ALA A 7 -24.17 -25.05 -7.34
CA ALA A 7 -25.37 -24.45 -6.78
C ALA A 7 -25.62 -25.02 -5.37
N GLY A 8 -25.86 -24.15 -4.39
CA GLY A 8 -26.29 -24.53 -3.05
C GLY A 8 -27.78 -24.94 -3.04
N PRO A 9 -28.20 -25.84 -2.13
CA PRO A 9 -29.58 -26.31 -2.03
C PRO A 9 -30.48 -25.32 -1.27
N PRO A 10 -31.81 -25.42 -1.44
CA PRO A 10 -32.77 -24.42 -0.98
C PRO A 10 -33.12 -24.57 0.50
N HIS A 11 -33.44 -23.42 1.12
CA HIS A 11 -33.96 -23.30 2.48
C HIS A 11 -35.23 -24.12 2.70
N GLY A 12 -35.15 -25.12 3.57
CA GLY A 12 -36.29 -25.77 4.20
C GLY A 12 -36.60 -25.10 5.55
N ARG A 13 -37.80 -24.53 5.70
CA ARG A 13 -38.43 -24.31 7.01
C ARG A 13 -39.10 -25.61 7.45
N PRO A 14 -39.14 -25.87 8.77
CA PRO A 14 -40.43 -26.23 9.35
C PRO A 14 -40.76 -25.44 10.63
N ARG A 15 -42.07 -25.21 10.79
CA ARG A 15 -42.73 -24.81 12.02
C ARG A 15 -42.56 -25.90 13.09
N SER A 16 -42.46 -25.50 14.35
CA SER A 16 -43.00 -26.29 15.47
C SER A 16 -43.28 -25.40 16.67
N SER A 17 -44.56 -25.24 16.94
CA SER A 17 -45.15 -24.77 18.19
C SER A 17 -44.93 -25.77 19.30
N ALA A 18 -44.32 -25.35 20.41
CA ALA A 18 -44.33 -26.08 21.67
C ALA A 18 -44.81 -25.15 22.78
N GLN A 19 -45.98 -25.47 23.32
CA GLN A 19 -46.50 -24.96 24.58
C GLN A 19 -45.57 -25.38 25.72
N MET A 20 -45.21 -24.44 26.60
CA MET A 20 -44.64 -24.74 27.91
C MET A 20 -45.73 -24.59 28.99
N PRO A 21 -45.69 -25.40 30.06
CA PRO A 21 -46.65 -25.32 31.15
C PRO A 21 -46.24 -24.26 32.19
N ASP A 22 -47.25 -23.57 32.72
CA ASP A 22 -47.17 -22.72 33.89
C ASP A 22 -46.75 -23.53 35.13
N GLY A 23 -45.72 -23.05 35.84
CA GLY A 23 -45.23 -23.59 37.11
C GLY A 23 -44.76 -22.45 38.03
N PRO A 24 -44.92 -22.58 39.36
CA PRO A 24 -45.19 -21.45 40.25
C PRO A 24 -43.94 -20.72 40.74
N SER A 25 -44.09 -19.40 40.77
CA SER A 25 -43.52 -18.42 41.70
C SER A 25 -42.88 -19.00 42.97
N ALA A 26 -41.55 -18.85 43.06
CA ALA A 26 -40.82 -18.74 44.32
C ALA A 26 -39.87 -17.55 44.19
N GLY A 27 -40.19 -16.48 44.92
CA GLY A 27 -39.42 -15.25 44.94
C GLY A 27 -38.04 -15.47 45.56
N HIS A 28 -37.01 -15.17 44.78
CA HIS A 28 -35.73 -14.73 45.31
C HIS A 28 -35.45 -13.37 44.69
N ASP A 29 -35.56 -12.33 45.52
CA ASP A 29 -35.09 -10.99 45.24
C ASP A 29 -33.57 -11.02 45.07
N VAL A 30 -33.13 -11.33 43.85
CA VAL A 30 -31.80 -11.00 43.38
C VAL A 30 -31.92 -9.59 42.83
N GLU A 31 -31.66 -8.60 43.69
CA GLU A 31 -31.50 -7.20 43.28
C GLU A 31 -30.59 -7.14 42.05
N SER A 32 -31.22 -6.77 40.95
CA SER A 32 -30.63 -6.53 39.65
C SER A 32 -29.60 -5.41 39.74
N GLY A 33 -28.35 -5.77 40.03
CA GLY A 33 -27.16 -4.93 39.86
C GLY A 33 -26.79 -4.69 38.39
N LEU A 34 -27.76 -4.77 37.48
CA LEU A 34 -27.58 -4.60 36.05
C LEU A 34 -28.14 -3.24 35.64
N SER A 35 -27.28 -2.47 34.96
CA SER A 35 -27.59 -1.22 34.28
C SER A 35 -27.49 0.06 35.11
N ARG A 36 -26.36 0.27 35.80
CA ARG A 36 -25.83 1.65 35.86
C ARG A 36 -25.46 2.01 34.43
N ALA A 37 -26.31 2.81 33.78
CA ALA A 37 -25.98 3.46 32.52
C ALA A 37 -24.57 4.06 32.62
N PRO A 38 -23.70 3.88 31.61
CA PRO A 38 -22.33 4.36 31.68
C PRO A 38 -22.35 5.81 32.12
N SER A 39 -21.77 6.08 33.29
CA SER A 39 -21.66 7.42 33.84
C SER A 39 -21.11 8.30 32.73
N ARG A 40 -21.88 9.32 32.33
CA ARG A 40 -21.44 10.28 31.31
C ARG A 40 -20.04 10.71 31.70
N LEU A 41 -19.07 10.45 30.81
CA LEU A 41 -17.70 10.90 30.96
C LEU A 41 -17.72 12.39 31.33
N ASP A 42 -16.86 12.77 32.26
CA ASP A 42 -16.68 14.15 32.67
C ASP A 42 -16.40 15.00 31.41
N PRO A 43 -17.11 16.12 31.18
CA PRO A 43 -16.93 16.94 29.98
C PRO A 43 -15.47 17.34 29.72
N ASP A 44 -14.67 17.52 30.77
CA ASP A 44 -13.25 17.84 30.66
C ASP A 44 -12.43 16.66 30.14
N GLU A 45 -12.73 15.43 30.56
CA GLU A 45 -12.12 14.21 30.04
C GLU A 45 -12.48 14.00 28.56
N GLN A 46 -13.74 14.21 28.19
CA GLN A 46 -14.18 14.15 26.80
C GLN A 46 -13.43 15.17 25.92
N ARG A 47 -13.21 16.39 26.44
CA ARG A 47 -12.44 17.43 25.75
C ARG A 47 -10.98 17.04 25.55
N ARG A 48 -10.34 16.47 26.57
CA ARG A 48 -8.95 15.97 26.49
C ARG A 48 -8.80 14.88 25.43
N ILE A 49 -9.72 13.91 25.40
CA ILE A 49 -9.75 12.84 24.38
C ILE A 49 -9.89 13.44 22.98
N LEU A 50 -10.83 14.37 22.78
CA LEU A 50 -11.04 15.03 21.48
C LEU A 50 -9.80 15.81 21.01
N ASP A 51 -9.14 16.53 21.90
CA ASP A 51 -7.94 17.30 21.57
C ASP A 51 -6.77 16.39 21.20
N HIS A 52 -6.63 15.22 21.84
CA HIS A 52 -5.63 14.23 21.46
C HIS A 52 -5.97 13.53 20.14
N VAL A 53 -7.24 13.20 19.88
CA VAL A 53 -7.66 12.67 18.57
C VAL A 53 -7.37 13.69 17.46
N LYS A 54 -7.59 14.98 17.71
CA LYS A 54 -7.23 16.05 16.77
C LYS A 54 -5.71 16.14 16.57
N ALA A 55 -4.92 16.06 17.64
CA ALA A 55 -3.46 16.06 17.57
C ALA A 55 -2.93 14.85 16.77
N GLY A 56 -3.46 13.64 17.03
CA GLY A 56 -3.13 12.43 16.28
C GLY A 56 -3.49 12.54 14.79
N ARG A 57 -4.67 13.10 14.46
CA ARG A 57 -5.05 13.39 13.08
C ARG A 57 -4.11 14.40 12.42
N ALA A 58 -3.71 15.45 13.12
CA ALA A 58 -2.76 16.44 12.62
C ALA A 58 -1.36 15.82 12.38
N ALA A 59 -0.90 14.95 13.27
CA ALA A 59 0.35 14.21 13.10
C ALA A 59 0.30 13.28 11.88
N LEU A 60 -0.79 12.51 11.70
CA LEU A 60 -0.99 11.68 10.52
C LEU A 60 -1.02 12.50 9.22
N LEU A 61 -1.70 13.65 9.22
CA LEU A 61 -1.68 14.58 8.09
C LEU A 61 -0.27 15.10 7.80
N LYS A 62 0.51 15.45 8.83
CA LYS A 62 1.91 15.87 8.69
C LYS A 62 2.77 14.77 8.09
N ILE A 63 2.65 13.53 8.55
CA ILE A 63 3.37 12.38 7.98
C ILE A 63 2.99 12.17 6.52
N ARG A 64 1.69 12.22 6.19
CA ARG A 64 1.20 12.10 4.81
C ARG A 64 1.78 13.21 3.92
N LEU A 65 1.80 14.45 4.40
CA LEU A 65 2.40 15.58 3.68
C LEU A 65 3.89 15.41 3.49
N ILE A 66 4.63 14.94 4.51
CA ILE A 66 6.07 14.68 4.40
C ILE A 66 6.33 13.59 3.37
N VAL A 67 5.65 12.46 3.49
CA VAL A 67 5.78 11.34 2.53
C VAL A 67 5.44 11.82 1.12
N GLY A 68 4.29 12.46 0.94
CA GLY A 68 3.88 13.03 -0.35
C GLY A 68 4.90 14.01 -0.93
N ALA A 69 5.41 14.92 -0.10
CA ALA A 69 6.43 15.89 -0.49
C ALA A 69 7.76 15.21 -0.87
N THR A 70 8.18 14.17 -0.14
CA THR A 70 9.37 13.37 -0.48
C THR A 70 9.21 12.68 -1.83
N TRP A 71 8.04 12.12 -2.14
CA TRP A 71 7.78 11.49 -3.44
C TRP A 71 7.75 12.50 -4.58
N ILE A 72 7.12 13.66 -4.38
CA ILE A 72 7.14 14.77 -5.35
C ILE A 72 8.57 15.23 -5.58
N PHE A 73 9.34 15.44 -4.50
CA PHE A 73 10.73 15.84 -4.57
C PHE A 73 11.57 14.83 -5.35
N LEU A 74 11.45 13.53 -5.06
CA LEU A 74 12.15 12.48 -5.81
C LEU A 74 11.76 12.50 -7.28
N SER A 75 10.47 12.59 -7.61
CA SER A 75 10.00 12.70 -9.00
C SER A 75 10.61 13.90 -9.73
N VAL A 76 10.66 15.07 -9.07
CA VAL A 76 11.30 16.28 -9.60
C VAL A 76 12.81 16.08 -9.78
N VAL A 77 13.50 15.49 -8.81
CA VAL A 77 14.94 15.18 -8.93
C VAL A 77 15.21 14.26 -10.10
N PHE A 78 14.44 13.17 -10.26
CA PHE A 78 14.58 12.29 -11.43
C PHE A 78 14.27 13.00 -12.74
N ALA A 79 13.29 13.91 -12.76
CA ALA A 79 13.01 14.73 -13.93
C ALA A 79 14.17 15.69 -14.27
N ILE A 80 14.80 16.32 -13.28
CA ILE A 80 15.96 17.18 -13.47
C ILE A 80 17.17 16.38 -13.94
N LEU A 81 17.46 15.24 -13.29
CA LEU A 81 18.56 14.36 -13.70
C LEU A 81 18.38 13.85 -15.13
N TYR A 82 17.15 13.50 -15.50
CA TYR A 82 16.80 13.14 -16.88
C TYR A 82 17.11 14.29 -17.85
N GLU A 83 16.72 15.52 -17.53
CA GLU A 83 17.00 16.70 -18.39
C GLU A 83 18.48 17.05 -18.46
N LEU A 84 19.19 17.01 -17.33
CA LEU A 84 20.63 17.23 -17.30
C LEU A 84 21.36 16.17 -18.12
N LEU A 85 20.94 14.90 -18.04
CA LEU A 85 21.51 13.83 -18.86
C LEU A 85 21.30 14.11 -20.35
N ILE A 86 20.10 14.56 -20.75
CA ILE A 86 19.81 14.95 -22.13
C ILE A 86 20.76 16.05 -22.60
N VAL A 87 20.85 17.14 -21.86
CA VAL A 87 21.64 18.32 -22.25
C VAL A 87 23.14 18.02 -22.26
N THR A 88 23.64 17.22 -21.31
CA THR A 88 25.07 16.96 -21.14
C THR A 88 25.60 15.84 -22.03
N VAL A 89 24.81 14.79 -22.25
CA VAL A 89 25.22 13.65 -23.07
C VAL A 89 24.92 13.90 -24.54
N TRP A 90 23.91 14.72 -24.86
CA TRP A 90 23.55 15.05 -26.25
C TRP A 90 23.51 16.56 -26.53
N PRO A 91 24.60 17.31 -26.31
CA PRO A 91 24.65 18.71 -26.66
C PRO A 91 24.56 18.88 -28.19
N GLY A 92 23.46 19.48 -28.66
CA GLY A 92 23.30 19.90 -30.06
C GLY A 92 22.78 18.84 -31.03
N GLN A 93 22.24 17.71 -30.56
CA GLN A 93 21.65 16.70 -31.45
C GLN A 93 20.17 16.44 -31.15
N LEU A 94 19.30 17.26 -31.75
CA LEU A 94 17.87 16.96 -31.91
C LEU A 94 17.61 15.84 -32.94
N GLY A 95 18.67 15.34 -33.60
CA GLY A 95 18.61 14.19 -34.49
C GLY A 95 18.38 12.90 -33.72
N PHE A 96 17.12 12.62 -33.36
CA PHE A 96 16.61 11.46 -32.60
C PHE A 96 17.08 10.08 -33.12
N TYR A 97 17.75 10.03 -34.27
CA TYR A 97 18.01 8.85 -35.08
C TYR A 97 19.43 8.71 -35.64
N ARG A 98 20.35 9.64 -35.39
CA ARG A 98 21.68 9.58 -36.01
C ARG A 98 22.75 8.88 -35.18
N GLU A 99 22.57 8.76 -33.86
CA GLU A 99 23.60 8.15 -33.03
C GLU A 99 23.50 6.62 -33.00
N THR A 100 24.48 5.99 -33.63
CA THR A 100 24.76 4.56 -33.50
C THR A 100 25.93 4.34 -32.54
N GLY A 101 25.85 3.30 -31.71
CA GLY A 101 26.99 2.85 -30.92
C GLY A 101 26.62 2.48 -29.48
N VAL A 102 27.61 1.93 -28.77
CA VAL A 102 27.46 1.41 -27.41
C VAL A 102 27.14 2.52 -26.41
N THR A 103 27.76 3.69 -26.54
CA THR A 103 27.47 4.85 -25.67
C THR A 103 26.01 5.30 -25.80
N ALA A 104 25.51 5.43 -27.03
CA ALA A 104 24.13 5.79 -27.29
C ALA A 104 23.15 4.74 -26.74
N PHE A 105 23.50 3.45 -26.78
CA PHE A 105 22.71 2.40 -26.14
C PHE A 105 22.60 2.58 -24.62
N PHE A 106 23.72 2.77 -23.94
CA PHE A 106 23.71 2.96 -22.48
C PHE A 106 22.99 4.25 -22.09
N ALA A 107 23.18 5.31 -22.86
CA ALA A 107 22.51 6.58 -22.61
C ALA A 107 20.99 6.44 -22.78
N ASN A 108 20.52 5.76 -23.84
CA ASN A 108 19.10 5.41 -24.00
C ASN A 108 18.57 4.52 -22.85
N PHE A 109 19.35 3.55 -22.37
CA PHE A 109 18.98 2.71 -21.23
C PHE A 109 18.80 3.51 -19.94
N VAL A 110 19.77 4.38 -19.60
CA VAL A 110 19.71 5.21 -18.40
C VAL A 110 18.57 6.21 -18.50
N GLN A 111 18.41 6.87 -19.65
CA GLN A 111 17.34 7.83 -19.89
C GLN A 111 15.96 7.19 -19.71
N GLU A 112 15.72 6.03 -20.32
CA GLU A 112 14.44 5.33 -20.20
C GLU A 112 14.22 4.83 -18.77
N THR A 113 15.25 4.33 -18.09
CA THR A 113 15.16 3.92 -16.69
C THR A 113 14.75 5.07 -15.77
N LEU A 114 15.33 6.26 -15.94
CA LEU A 114 14.97 7.44 -15.16
C LEU A 114 13.53 7.89 -15.44
N PHE A 115 13.10 7.78 -16.70
CA PHE A 115 11.72 8.08 -17.10
C PHE A 115 10.71 7.09 -16.49
N ASP A 116 11.00 5.79 -16.56
CA ASP A 116 10.16 4.73 -15.98
C ASP A 116 10.07 4.87 -14.46
N LEU A 117 11.19 5.17 -13.80
CA LEU A 117 11.21 5.47 -12.37
C LEU A 117 10.32 6.66 -12.05
N ARG A 118 10.39 7.75 -12.83
CA ARG A 118 9.52 8.91 -12.66
C ARG A 118 8.04 8.53 -12.75
N LEU A 119 7.63 7.64 -13.67
CA LEU A 119 6.24 7.18 -13.77
C LEU A 119 5.84 6.23 -12.63
N LEU A 120 6.77 5.40 -12.16
CA LEU A 120 6.54 4.44 -11.08
C LEU A 120 6.39 5.11 -9.71
N LEU A 121 7.18 6.14 -9.42
CA LEU A 121 7.28 6.72 -8.10
C LEU A 121 5.92 7.28 -7.58
N PRO A 122 5.17 8.12 -8.33
CA PRO A 122 3.82 8.54 -7.93
C PRO A 122 2.86 7.36 -7.69
N SER A 123 3.08 6.28 -8.44
CA SER A 123 2.25 5.09 -8.40
C SER A 123 2.56 4.17 -7.22
N LEU A 124 3.77 4.28 -6.67
CA LEU A 124 4.25 3.58 -5.48
C LEU A 124 3.91 4.31 -4.18
N ALA A 125 3.69 5.62 -4.25
CA ALA A 125 3.39 6.43 -3.08
C ALA A 125 2.13 5.90 -2.36
N PRO A 126 2.14 5.76 -1.02
CA PRO A 126 1.00 5.28 -0.24
C PRO A 126 -0.09 6.36 -0.12
N LEU A 127 -0.61 6.82 -1.26
CA LEU A 127 -1.60 7.89 -1.40
C LEU A 127 -3.02 7.36 -1.60
N GLU A 128 -3.28 6.07 -1.33
CA GLU A 128 -4.59 5.45 -1.60
C GLU A 128 -5.78 6.20 -0.99
N ASP A 129 -5.55 6.98 0.08
CA ASP A 129 -6.60 7.76 0.75
C ASP A 129 -6.62 9.24 0.35
N ASP A 130 -5.60 9.77 -0.32
CA ASP A 130 -5.52 11.18 -0.73
C ASP A 130 -5.67 11.32 -2.24
N LEU A 131 -6.93 11.34 -2.66
CA LEU A 131 -7.33 11.54 -4.05
C LEU A 131 -6.78 12.85 -4.63
N ARG A 132 -6.80 13.94 -3.84
CA ARG A 132 -6.42 15.28 -4.32
C ARG A 132 -4.93 15.37 -4.57
N LEU A 133 -4.12 14.85 -3.63
CA LEU A 133 -2.68 14.83 -3.80
C LEU A 133 -2.28 13.97 -5.00
N THR A 134 -2.90 12.79 -5.15
CA THR A 134 -2.62 11.93 -6.31
C THR A 134 -3.02 12.60 -7.63
N GLN A 135 -4.17 13.27 -7.68
CA GLN A 135 -4.60 14.07 -8.84
C GLN A 135 -3.62 15.21 -9.15
N LEU A 136 -3.14 15.92 -8.12
CA LEU A 136 -2.18 17.00 -8.30
C LEU A 136 -0.87 16.48 -8.91
N VAL A 137 -0.32 15.38 -8.38
CA VAL A 137 0.92 14.79 -8.90
C VAL A 137 0.75 14.33 -10.34
N LEU A 138 -0.33 13.61 -10.65
CA LEU A 138 -0.64 13.18 -12.02
C LEU A 138 -0.86 14.36 -12.97
N GLY A 139 -1.50 15.43 -12.49
CA GLY A 139 -1.70 16.65 -13.26
C GLY A 139 -0.38 17.35 -13.60
N ILE A 140 0.52 17.47 -12.63
CA ILE A 140 1.86 18.03 -12.84
C ILE A 140 2.63 17.18 -13.86
N ASP A 141 2.63 15.85 -13.71
CA ASP A 141 3.34 14.97 -14.63
C ASP A 141 2.76 15.01 -16.05
N ALA A 142 1.43 15.01 -16.19
CA ALA A 142 0.77 15.18 -17.48
C ALA A 142 1.12 16.52 -18.14
N CYS A 143 1.13 17.62 -17.37
CA CYS A 143 1.51 18.94 -17.86
C CYS A 143 2.97 18.99 -18.32
N VAL A 144 3.91 18.51 -17.51
CA VAL A 144 5.34 18.47 -17.87
C VAL A 144 5.55 17.61 -19.11
N PHE A 145 4.86 16.47 -19.19
CA PHE A 145 4.93 15.59 -20.34
C PHE A 145 4.41 16.28 -21.61
N LEU A 146 3.25 16.95 -21.55
CA LEU A 146 2.70 17.70 -22.67
C LEU A 146 3.60 18.86 -23.11
N ILE A 147 4.14 19.64 -22.16
CA ILE A 147 5.05 20.74 -22.45
C ILE A 147 6.29 20.22 -23.20
N LYS A 148 6.92 19.15 -22.73
CA LYS A 148 8.07 18.55 -23.42
C LYS A 148 7.75 18.11 -24.84
N ARG A 149 6.58 17.49 -25.05
CA ARG A 149 6.15 17.10 -26.40
C ARG A 149 5.92 18.32 -27.29
N SER A 150 5.28 19.37 -26.77
CA SER A 150 5.06 20.60 -27.52
C SER A 150 6.36 21.31 -27.90
N VAL A 151 7.32 21.39 -26.98
CA VAL A 151 8.66 21.96 -27.25
C VAL A 151 9.36 21.14 -28.33
N PHE A 152 9.39 19.82 -28.18
CA PHE A 152 10.01 18.94 -29.18
C PHE A 152 9.33 19.04 -30.56
N LEU A 153 8.00 19.19 -30.60
CA LEU A 153 7.27 19.41 -31.85
C LEU A 153 7.69 20.72 -32.51
N TYR A 154 7.74 21.78 -31.71
CA TYR A 154 8.08 23.11 -32.16
C TYR A 154 9.49 23.16 -32.73
N GLU A 155 10.48 22.62 -32.00
CA GLU A 155 11.88 22.54 -32.45
C GLU A 155 12.00 21.75 -33.76
N PHE A 156 11.35 20.60 -33.83
CA PHE A 156 11.39 19.75 -35.01
C PHE A 156 10.71 20.38 -36.24
N LEU A 157 9.64 21.15 -36.05
CA LEU A 157 9.01 21.90 -37.13
C LEU A 157 9.84 23.13 -37.56
N GLN A 158 10.58 23.74 -36.65
CA GLN A 158 11.38 24.94 -36.92
C GLN A 158 12.67 24.63 -37.69
N ASP A 159 13.32 23.51 -37.40
CA ASP A 159 14.70 23.23 -37.86
C ASP A 159 14.84 22.82 -39.34
N HIS A 160 13.81 23.00 -40.19
CA HIS A 160 13.70 22.44 -41.56
C HIS A 160 13.91 20.91 -41.70
N SER A 161 14.28 20.23 -40.60
CA SER A 161 14.58 18.80 -40.50
C SER A 161 13.42 17.91 -40.91
N TRP A 162 12.17 18.40 -40.81
CA TRP A 162 11.00 17.68 -41.32
C TRP A 162 11.10 17.38 -42.82
N GLN A 163 11.61 18.32 -43.61
CA GLN A 163 11.70 18.12 -45.06
C GLN A 163 12.84 17.18 -45.44
N GLU A 164 13.93 17.16 -44.67
CA GLU A 164 15.11 16.33 -44.93
C GLU A 164 15.01 14.92 -44.34
N THR A 165 14.10 14.69 -43.39
CA THR A 165 13.90 13.36 -42.78
C THR A 165 13.19 12.40 -43.73
N ASP A 166 13.65 11.13 -43.72
CA ASP A 166 13.01 10.06 -44.47
C ASP A 166 11.58 9.77 -43.97
N MET A 167 10.81 9.03 -44.78
CA MET A 167 9.42 8.69 -44.45
C MET A 167 9.29 7.89 -43.15
N TRP A 168 10.25 7.02 -42.83
CA TRP A 168 10.21 6.20 -41.63
C TRP A 168 10.30 7.06 -40.37
N HIS A 169 11.25 8.00 -40.33
CA HIS A 169 11.43 8.92 -39.22
C HIS A 169 10.20 9.81 -39.01
N ARG A 170 9.54 10.25 -40.10
CA ARG A 170 8.27 10.99 -40.03
C ARG A 170 7.16 10.15 -39.42
N ILE A 171 7.01 8.88 -39.86
CA ILE A 171 6.02 7.95 -39.29
C ILE A 171 6.29 7.70 -37.81
N ALA A 172 7.54 7.40 -37.46
CA ALA A 172 7.94 7.17 -36.08
C ALA A 172 7.68 8.41 -35.21
N PHE A 173 7.94 9.60 -35.72
CA PHE A 173 7.62 10.85 -35.04
C PHE A 173 6.09 10.99 -34.82
N CYS A 174 5.26 10.71 -35.83
CA CYS A 174 3.80 10.70 -35.65
C CYS A 174 3.33 9.68 -34.61
N ILE A 175 3.94 8.48 -34.57
CA ILE A 175 3.66 7.46 -33.55
C ILE A 175 4.07 7.97 -32.16
N PHE A 176 5.25 8.53 -32.04
CA PHE A 176 5.77 9.12 -30.81
C PHE A 176 4.78 10.17 -30.27
N PHE A 177 4.34 11.12 -31.11
CA PHE A 177 3.39 12.18 -30.71
C PHE A 177 2.01 11.66 -30.34
N SER A 178 1.43 10.80 -31.19
CA SER A 178 0.09 10.24 -30.95
C SER A 178 0.06 9.42 -29.66
N ARG A 179 1.11 8.62 -29.38
CA ARG A 179 1.27 7.94 -28.09
C ARG A 179 1.28 8.94 -26.94
N GLY A 180 2.04 10.01 -27.06
CA GLY A 180 2.12 11.04 -26.02
C GLY A 180 0.76 11.67 -25.71
N MET A 181 0.01 12.07 -26.75
CA MET A 181 -1.33 12.63 -26.60
C MET A 181 -2.31 11.63 -25.98
N LEU A 182 -2.22 10.36 -26.38
CA LEU A 182 -3.05 9.29 -25.84
C LEU A 182 -2.76 9.05 -24.34
N CYS A 183 -1.48 9.06 -23.94
CA CYS A 183 -1.09 8.96 -22.54
C CYS A 183 -1.60 10.13 -21.70
N ALA A 184 -1.50 11.36 -22.20
CA ALA A 184 -2.02 12.53 -21.52
C ALA A 184 -3.55 12.46 -21.36
N ALA A 185 -4.27 12.09 -22.42
CA ALA A 185 -5.72 11.90 -22.37
C ALA A 185 -6.13 10.84 -21.35
N PHE A 186 -5.40 9.71 -21.29
CA PHE A 186 -5.65 8.67 -20.31
C PHE A 186 -5.31 9.08 -18.87
N ALA A 187 -4.25 9.86 -18.65
CA ALA A 187 -3.94 10.41 -17.34
C ALA A 187 -5.06 11.34 -16.86
N LEU A 188 -5.52 12.26 -17.71
CA LEU A 188 -6.65 13.14 -17.42
C LEU A 188 -7.95 12.35 -17.13
N TRP A 189 -8.18 11.29 -17.89
CA TRP A 189 -9.33 10.41 -17.67
C TRP A 189 -9.23 9.59 -16.37
N ALA A 190 -8.03 9.13 -16.00
CA ALA A 190 -7.80 8.47 -14.72
C ALA A 190 -8.05 9.45 -13.56
N MET A 191 -7.58 10.70 -13.68
CA MET A 191 -7.82 11.76 -12.70
C MET A 191 -9.31 12.09 -12.51
N ALA A 192 -10.14 11.91 -13.54
CA ALA A 192 -11.58 12.11 -13.45
C ALA A 192 -12.33 11.02 -12.65
N ARG A 193 -11.66 9.91 -12.29
CA ARG A 193 -12.26 8.82 -11.50
C ARG A 193 -12.32 9.19 -10.02
N ARG A 194 -13.50 9.04 -9.41
CA ARG A 194 -13.74 9.40 -8.00
C ARG A 194 -13.11 8.45 -6.97
N PRO A 195 -13.18 7.11 -7.12
CA PRO A 195 -12.50 6.23 -6.17
C PRO A 195 -11.01 6.11 -6.52
N ALA A 196 -10.14 6.43 -5.57
CA ALA A 196 -8.68 6.36 -5.75
C ALA A 196 -8.19 4.98 -6.21
N ARG A 197 -8.83 3.91 -5.74
CA ARG A 197 -8.54 2.53 -6.18
C ARG A 197 -8.77 2.31 -7.68
N GLU A 198 -9.81 2.90 -8.25
CA GLU A 198 -10.05 2.79 -9.70
C GLU A 198 -9.07 3.66 -10.48
N MET A 199 -8.79 4.87 -10.00
CA MET A 199 -7.78 5.75 -10.61
C MET A 199 -6.43 5.04 -10.68
N ILE A 200 -5.96 4.45 -9.58
CA ILE A 200 -4.69 3.70 -9.53
C ILE A 200 -4.73 2.50 -10.47
N ARG A 201 -5.82 1.73 -10.49
CA ARG A 201 -5.96 0.57 -11.39
C ARG A 201 -5.86 0.98 -12.86
N TRP A 202 -6.52 2.08 -13.24
CA TRP A 202 -6.48 2.59 -14.60
C TRP A 202 -5.10 3.13 -14.95
N MET A 203 -4.49 3.90 -14.05
CA MET A 203 -3.12 4.38 -14.19
C MET A 203 -2.15 3.21 -14.48
N TRP A 204 -2.18 2.12 -13.72
CA TRP A 204 -1.32 0.96 -13.99
C TRP A 204 -1.56 0.30 -15.35
N ARG A 205 -2.82 0.21 -15.78
CA ARG A 205 -3.14 -0.30 -17.13
C ARG A 205 -2.56 0.60 -18.22
N PHE A 206 -2.56 1.90 -17.99
CA PHE A 206 -2.00 2.86 -18.94
C PHE A 206 -0.48 2.85 -18.94
N VAL A 207 0.16 2.74 -17.78
CA VAL A 207 1.61 2.56 -17.69
C VAL A 207 2.04 1.27 -18.40
N ALA A 208 1.32 0.17 -18.21
CA ALA A 208 1.56 -1.07 -18.94
C ALA A 208 1.39 -0.90 -20.46
N PHE A 209 0.30 -0.27 -20.89
CA PHE A 209 0.06 -0.02 -22.32
C PHE A 209 1.12 0.88 -22.94
N TYR A 210 1.53 1.93 -22.23
CA TYR A 210 2.63 2.81 -22.66
C TYR A 210 3.95 2.04 -22.81
N ALA A 211 4.34 1.28 -21.77
CA ALA A 211 5.58 0.50 -21.79
C ALA A 211 5.59 -0.51 -22.94
N LEU A 212 4.45 -1.15 -23.23
CA LEU A 212 4.30 -2.04 -24.38
C LEU A 212 4.51 -1.31 -25.71
N LEU A 213 3.84 -0.17 -25.91
CA LEU A 213 4.00 0.62 -27.14
C LEU A 213 5.43 1.15 -27.29
N ASN A 214 6.10 1.50 -26.20
CA ASN A 214 7.46 2.01 -26.20
C ASN A 214 8.48 0.92 -26.51
N ALA A 215 8.33 -0.26 -25.92
CA ALA A 215 9.13 -1.43 -26.27
C ALA A 215 8.93 -1.83 -27.75
N ALA A 216 7.70 -1.84 -28.24
CA ALA A 216 7.39 -2.17 -29.64
C ALA A 216 8.01 -1.17 -30.62
N GLU A 217 7.94 0.13 -30.33
CA GLU A 217 8.58 1.17 -31.14
C GLU A 217 10.11 1.01 -31.13
N ALA A 218 10.72 0.82 -29.96
CA ALA A 218 12.17 0.64 -29.83
C ALA A 218 12.67 -0.58 -30.61
N LEU A 219 11.90 -1.68 -30.61
CA LEU A 219 12.17 -2.88 -31.41
C LEU A 219 12.01 -2.62 -32.91
N ALA A 220 10.97 -1.90 -33.34
CA ALA A 220 10.78 -1.54 -34.74
C ALA A 220 11.92 -0.66 -35.26
N HIS A 221 12.36 0.32 -34.46
CA HIS A 221 13.54 1.13 -34.76
C HIS A 221 14.83 0.32 -34.81
N THR A 222 15.01 -0.60 -33.86
CA THR A 222 16.15 -1.52 -33.86
C THR A 222 16.18 -2.36 -35.14
N ALA A 223 15.04 -2.90 -35.56
CA ALA A 223 14.92 -3.67 -36.79
C ALA A 223 15.25 -2.82 -38.02
N TYR A 224 14.74 -1.58 -38.11
CA TYR A 224 15.05 -0.66 -39.20
C TYR A 224 16.54 -0.30 -39.24
N ALA A 225 17.14 0.06 -38.10
CA ALA A 225 18.55 0.44 -38.03
C ALA A 225 19.48 -0.70 -38.47
N VAL A 226 19.16 -1.94 -38.08
CA VAL A 226 19.93 -3.13 -38.48
C VAL A 226 19.69 -3.48 -39.95
N ALA A 227 18.44 -3.41 -40.44
CA ALA A 227 18.11 -3.88 -41.78
C ALA A 227 18.39 -2.86 -42.90
N ALA A 228 18.31 -1.55 -42.61
CA ALA A 228 18.37 -0.49 -43.61
C ALA A 228 19.60 0.41 -43.49
N LEU A 229 20.21 0.53 -42.30
CA LEU A 229 21.29 1.48 -42.05
C LEU A 229 22.63 0.81 -41.71
N ASP A 230 22.69 -0.52 -41.61
CA ASP A 230 23.84 -1.30 -41.10
C ASP A 230 24.41 -0.73 -39.77
N GLY A 231 23.54 -0.12 -38.96
CA GLY A 231 23.91 0.63 -37.77
C GLY A 231 23.77 -0.20 -36.48
N PHE A 232 24.55 0.17 -35.46
CA PHE A 232 24.37 -0.40 -34.12
C PHE A 232 23.02 0.03 -33.51
N PRO A 233 22.21 -0.89 -32.97
CA PRO A 233 20.84 -0.59 -32.53
C PRO A 233 20.79 0.09 -31.16
N ALA A 234 21.15 1.38 -31.11
CA ALA A 234 21.18 2.15 -29.87
C ALA A 234 19.83 2.14 -29.12
N LYS A 235 18.70 2.14 -29.84
CA LYS A 235 17.35 2.10 -29.24
C LYS A 235 17.02 0.79 -28.52
N LEU A 236 17.78 -0.28 -28.75
CA LEU A 236 17.63 -1.52 -27.98
C LEU A 236 17.86 -1.30 -26.48
N GLY A 237 18.63 -0.28 -26.09
CA GLY A 237 18.84 0.08 -24.69
C GLY A 237 17.55 0.46 -23.95
N GLN A 238 16.52 0.93 -24.66
CA GLN A 238 15.23 1.28 -24.07
C GLN A 238 14.36 0.04 -23.76
N VAL A 239 14.62 -1.10 -24.39
CA VAL A 239 13.75 -2.28 -24.28
C VAL A 239 13.75 -2.88 -22.87
N PRO A 240 14.90 -3.13 -22.21
CA PRO A 240 14.90 -3.74 -20.88
C PRO A 240 14.14 -2.92 -19.80
N PRO A 241 14.33 -1.59 -19.66
CA PRO A 241 13.55 -0.77 -18.72
C PRO A 241 12.04 -0.90 -18.96
N ASN A 242 11.59 -0.80 -20.21
CA ASN A 242 10.19 -0.93 -20.56
C ASN A 242 9.62 -2.33 -20.24
N ILE A 243 10.40 -3.41 -20.44
CA ILE A 243 9.97 -4.76 -20.05
C ILE A 243 9.84 -4.88 -18.54
N CYS A 244 10.79 -4.31 -17.77
CA CYS A 244 10.70 -4.25 -16.32
C CYS A 244 9.45 -3.47 -15.87
N LEU A 245 9.20 -2.29 -16.45
CA LEU A 245 8.02 -1.48 -16.18
C LEU A 245 6.72 -2.23 -16.49
N LEU A 246 6.67 -2.91 -17.65
CA LEU A 246 5.54 -3.74 -18.06
C LEU A 246 5.31 -4.90 -17.08
N TYR A 247 6.37 -5.58 -16.64
CA TYR A 247 6.30 -6.65 -15.65
C TYR A 247 5.67 -6.17 -14.34
N PHE A 248 6.15 -5.04 -13.79
CA PHE A 248 5.60 -4.46 -12.55
C PHE A 248 4.16 -3.97 -12.73
N SER A 249 3.83 -3.40 -13.89
CA SER A 249 2.49 -2.85 -14.15
C SER A 249 1.45 -3.95 -14.39
N CYS A 250 1.84 -5.08 -14.96
CA CYS A 250 0.97 -6.23 -15.18
C CYS A 250 0.85 -7.13 -13.93
N ARG A 251 1.86 -7.15 -13.05
CA ARG A 251 1.84 -7.97 -11.82
C ARG A 251 1.69 -7.12 -10.57
N SER A 252 0.47 -7.11 -10.03
CA SER A 252 0.20 -6.41 -8.77
C SER A 252 0.90 -7.01 -7.54
N GLY A 253 1.40 -8.26 -7.61
CA GLY A 253 2.03 -8.94 -6.48
C GLY A 253 3.31 -8.24 -5.97
N PRO A 254 4.37 -8.16 -6.80
CA PRO A 254 5.61 -7.46 -6.43
C PRO A 254 5.36 -6.00 -6.03
N LEU A 255 4.48 -5.31 -6.77
CA LEU A 255 4.10 -3.94 -6.47
C LEU A 255 3.48 -3.80 -5.08
N ARG A 256 2.52 -4.67 -4.73
CA ARG A 256 1.92 -4.69 -3.40
C ARG A 256 2.97 -4.98 -2.33
N CYS A 257 3.94 -5.85 -2.59
CA CYS A 257 5.03 -6.11 -1.65
C CYS A 257 5.86 -4.85 -1.39
N VAL A 258 6.24 -4.11 -2.45
CA VAL A 258 6.98 -2.85 -2.32
C VAL A 258 6.13 -1.78 -1.62
N GLN A 259 4.86 -1.63 -2.01
CA GLN A 259 3.94 -0.70 -1.36
C GLN A 259 3.71 -1.05 0.11
N GLN A 260 3.60 -2.33 0.46
CA GLN A 260 3.50 -2.79 1.84
C GLN A 260 4.79 -2.53 2.62
N ALA A 261 5.95 -2.77 2.03
CA ALA A 261 7.24 -2.46 2.67
C ALA A 261 7.38 -0.96 2.92
N LEU A 262 7.03 -0.11 1.93
CA LEU A 262 7.04 1.34 2.06
C LEU A 262 6.01 1.83 3.08
N ARG A 263 4.81 1.24 3.11
CA ARG A 263 3.80 1.53 4.13
C ARG A 263 4.30 1.15 5.50
N ARG A 264 4.82 -0.07 5.69
CA ARG A 264 5.39 -0.50 6.97
C ARG A 264 6.51 0.43 7.40
N TRP A 265 7.37 0.87 6.49
CA TRP A 265 8.42 1.84 6.81
C TRP A 265 7.85 3.19 7.25
N ALA A 266 6.86 3.74 6.52
CA ALA A 266 6.21 5.00 6.85
C ALA A 266 5.34 4.92 8.11
N GLU A 267 4.65 3.81 8.33
CA GLU A 267 3.86 3.49 9.51
C GLU A 267 4.79 3.33 10.71
N VAL A 268 5.85 2.54 10.64
CA VAL A 268 6.83 2.42 11.74
C VAL A 268 7.40 3.79 12.12
N ALA A 269 7.64 4.68 11.15
CA ALA A 269 8.07 6.05 11.44
C ALA A 269 6.97 6.93 12.07
N GLY A 270 5.68 6.64 11.80
CA GLY A 270 4.54 7.49 12.16
C GLY A 270 3.63 6.97 13.30
N SER A 271 3.21 5.70 13.23
CA SER A 271 2.35 5.02 14.20
C SER A 271 2.99 4.97 15.57
N THR A 272 4.30 4.72 15.63
CA THR A 272 5.09 4.75 16.87
C THR A 272 4.87 6.03 17.67
N SER A 273 4.78 7.19 17.00
CA SER A 273 4.54 8.48 17.67
C SER A 273 3.08 8.68 18.07
N ALA A 274 2.12 8.26 17.23
CA ALA A 274 0.69 8.43 17.49
C ALA A 274 0.22 7.48 18.61
N ALA A 275 0.64 6.22 18.54
CA ALA A 275 0.39 5.19 19.53
C ALA A 275 1.00 5.54 20.89
N ALA A 276 2.25 5.99 20.91
CA ALA A 276 2.87 6.47 22.13
C ALA A 276 2.14 7.69 22.71
N SER A 277 1.54 8.53 21.86
CA SER A 277 0.69 9.64 22.34
C SER A 277 -0.64 9.15 22.94
N ILE A 278 -1.20 8.05 22.44
CA ILE A 278 -2.38 7.40 23.05
C ILE A 278 -1.99 6.67 24.34
N ALA A 279 -0.81 6.06 24.42
CA ALA A 279 -0.29 5.47 25.64
C ALA A 279 -0.20 6.50 26.78
N CYS A 280 0.20 7.74 26.47
CA CYS A 280 0.19 8.86 27.41
C CYS A 280 -1.22 9.27 27.89
N LEU A 281 -2.29 8.89 27.18
CA LEU A 281 -3.66 9.10 27.66
C LEU A 281 -4.07 8.07 28.71
N ILE A 282 -3.53 6.86 28.62
CA ILE A 282 -3.85 5.76 29.54
C ILE A 282 -3.11 5.95 30.87
N GLY A 283 -2.00 6.68 30.89
CA GLY A 283 -1.37 7.12 32.13
C GLY A 283 -0.25 8.14 31.92
N PRO A 284 0.22 8.81 33.00
CA PRO A 284 1.30 9.78 32.91
C PRO A 284 2.59 9.09 32.43
N GLY A 285 3.23 9.66 31.41
CA GLY A 285 4.47 9.13 30.86
C GLY A 285 4.91 9.89 29.60
N ASP A 286 6.20 9.84 29.30
CA ASP A 286 6.74 10.33 28.04
C ASP A 286 6.49 9.28 26.93
N PRO A 287 6.11 9.70 25.70
CA PRO A 287 5.89 8.78 24.58
C PRO A 287 7.06 7.84 24.31
N LYS A 288 8.31 8.31 24.47
CA LYS A 288 9.50 7.48 24.24
C LYS A 288 9.59 6.36 25.28
N THR A 289 9.33 6.68 26.54
CA THR A 289 9.29 5.69 27.62
C THR A 289 8.19 4.66 27.41
N ALA A 290 6.99 5.08 27.00
CA ALA A 290 5.89 4.17 26.71
C ALA A 290 6.23 3.21 25.55
N LEU A 291 6.93 3.70 24.52
CA LEU A 291 7.42 2.87 23.42
C LEU A 291 8.51 1.88 23.85
N GLU A 292 9.46 2.32 24.67
CA GLU A 292 10.51 1.45 25.22
C GLU A 292 9.89 0.33 26.07
N GLN A 293 8.92 0.67 26.92
CA GLN A 293 8.14 -0.30 27.69
C GLN A 293 7.35 -1.26 26.80
N ALA A 294 6.67 -0.75 25.77
CA ALA A 294 5.95 -1.60 24.83
C ALA A 294 6.89 -2.58 24.14
N ARG A 295 8.07 -2.15 23.70
CA ARG A 295 9.08 -3.04 23.08
C ARG A 295 9.61 -4.10 24.04
N GLU A 296 9.85 -3.73 25.29
CA GLU A 296 10.37 -4.65 26.31
C GLU A 296 9.32 -5.69 26.72
N ARG A 297 8.05 -5.29 26.77
CA ARG A 297 6.94 -6.09 27.29
C ARG A 297 6.11 -6.76 26.19
N PHE A 298 6.36 -6.46 24.91
CA PHE A 298 5.65 -7.09 23.80
C PHE A 298 5.95 -8.58 23.73
N ARG A 299 4.89 -9.37 23.72
CA ARG A 299 4.96 -10.83 23.69
C ARG A 299 4.07 -11.40 22.61
N GLY A 300 4.44 -12.57 22.12
CA GLY A 300 3.63 -13.40 21.24
C GLY A 300 3.51 -14.80 21.83
N VAL A 301 2.39 -15.46 21.53
CA VAL A 301 2.13 -16.85 21.91
C VAL A 301 1.90 -17.67 20.64
N ALA A 302 2.47 -18.88 20.60
CA ALA A 302 2.22 -19.83 19.52
C ALA A 302 0.80 -20.37 19.65
N LEU A 303 0.02 -20.33 18.58
CA LEU A 303 -1.41 -20.68 18.68
C LEU A 303 -1.67 -22.15 19.03
N ASP A 304 -0.72 -23.04 18.74
CA ASP A 304 -0.76 -24.46 19.11
C ASP A 304 -0.53 -24.72 20.60
N SER A 305 0.01 -23.73 21.32
CA SER A 305 0.21 -23.79 22.79
C SER A 305 -1.02 -23.36 23.59
N LEU A 306 -2.08 -22.90 22.90
CA LEU A 306 -3.35 -22.51 23.50
C LEU A 306 -4.31 -23.72 23.51
N GLY A 307 -4.99 -23.93 24.62
CA GLY A 307 -6.04 -24.94 24.80
C GLY A 307 -7.45 -24.35 24.71
N PHE A 308 -8.46 -25.21 24.49
CA PHE A 308 -9.86 -24.78 24.49
C PHE A 308 -10.29 -24.23 25.87
N GLU A 309 -9.78 -24.86 26.93
CA GLU A 309 -10.08 -24.56 28.32
C GLU A 309 -9.74 -23.09 28.66
N GLU A 310 -8.69 -22.55 28.07
CA GLU A 310 -8.24 -21.16 28.26
C GLU A 310 -9.14 -20.13 27.58
N LEU A 311 -9.77 -20.53 26.47
CA LEU A 311 -10.75 -19.70 25.78
C LEU A 311 -12.09 -19.72 26.52
N GLN A 312 -12.42 -20.85 27.15
CA GLN A 312 -13.65 -21.04 27.91
C GLN A 312 -13.63 -20.33 29.27
N ASP A 313 -12.49 -20.31 29.97
CA ASP A 313 -12.39 -19.64 31.26
C ASP A 313 -12.34 -18.12 31.11
N ASN A 314 -13.35 -17.43 31.62
CA ASN A 314 -13.46 -15.97 31.58
C ASN A 314 -12.83 -15.30 32.81
N LYS A 315 -11.98 -16.00 33.56
CA LYS A 315 -11.22 -15.44 34.68
C LYS A 315 -9.76 -15.18 34.30
N PRO A 316 -9.16 -14.07 34.77
CA PRO A 316 -7.74 -13.83 34.59
C PRO A 316 -6.90 -14.96 35.18
N ASN A 317 -5.99 -15.52 34.37
CA ASN A 317 -5.04 -16.53 34.80
C ASN A 317 -3.60 -16.05 34.54
N PRO A 318 -2.89 -15.55 35.56
CA PRO A 318 -1.52 -15.05 35.41
C PRO A 318 -0.52 -16.10 34.90
N GLU A 319 -0.79 -17.40 35.07
CA GLU A 319 0.10 -18.48 34.63
C GLU A 319 0.19 -18.56 33.10
N LEU A 320 -0.86 -18.10 32.39
CA LEU A 320 -0.87 -18.05 30.92
C LEU A 320 0.18 -17.09 30.36
N HIS A 321 0.61 -16.10 31.16
CA HIS A 321 1.68 -15.19 30.76
C HIS A 321 3.01 -15.91 30.54
N GLY A 322 3.28 -16.98 31.31
CA GLY A 322 4.48 -17.79 31.17
C GLY A 322 4.59 -18.53 29.83
N ARG A 323 3.48 -18.70 29.10
CA ARG A 323 3.46 -19.33 27.77
C ARG A 323 3.78 -18.35 26.64
N ALA A 324 3.61 -17.05 26.89
CA ALA A 324 3.93 -16.02 25.93
C ALA A 324 5.44 -15.72 25.96
N SER A 325 6.06 -15.73 24.79
CA SER A 325 7.49 -15.44 24.61
C SER A 325 7.70 -13.98 24.20
N ALA A 326 8.84 -13.39 24.58
CA ALA A 326 9.19 -12.04 24.16
C ALA A 326 9.24 -11.95 22.63
N ALA A 327 8.57 -10.95 22.07
CA ALA A 327 8.45 -10.76 20.64
C ALA A 327 8.89 -9.33 20.25
N LYS A 328 9.31 -9.17 18.99
CA LYS A 328 9.55 -7.83 18.44
C LYS A 328 8.22 -7.26 17.94
N LEU A 329 7.99 -5.95 18.13
CA LEU A 329 6.85 -5.26 17.54
C LEU A 329 6.77 -5.55 16.03
N GLY A 330 5.57 -5.86 15.54
CA GLY A 330 5.32 -6.23 14.14
C GLY A 330 5.75 -7.63 13.71
N HIS A 331 6.21 -8.49 14.64
CA HIS A 331 6.57 -9.89 14.34
C HIS A 331 5.47 -10.91 14.69
N CYS A 332 4.39 -10.49 15.35
CA CYS A 332 3.18 -11.32 15.46
C CYS A 332 2.47 -11.37 14.10
N ASP A 333 1.97 -12.54 13.72
CA ASP A 333 1.23 -12.79 12.48
C ASP A 333 -0.19 -12.21 12.53
N ALA A 334 -0.78 -12.18 13.73
CA ALA A 334 -2.10 -11.62 13.97
C ALA A 334 -2.24 -11.05 15.39
N PHE A 335 -3.20 -10.13 15.51
CA PHE A 335 -3.73 -9.63 16.77
C PHE A 335 -5.13 -10.23 16.97
N LEU A 336 -5.34 -10.96 18.05
CA LEU A 336 -6.64 -11.57 18.36
C LEU A 336 -7.46 -10.62 19.23
N SER A 337 -8.32 -9.83 18.57
CA SER A 337 -9.33 -9.02 19.26
C SER A 337 -10.52 -9.90 19.64
N HIS A 338 -10.90 -9.91 20.91
CA HIS A 338 -11.97 -10.77 21.40
C HIS A 338 -12.68 -10.15 22.62
N SER A 339 -13.89 -10.63 22.91
CA SER A 339 -14.57 -10.39 24.17
C SER A 339 -14.44 -11.60 25.10
N TRP A 340 -14.23 -11.31 26.38
CA TRP A 340 -14.28 -12.29 27.47
C TRP A 340 -15.66 -12.93 27.62
N HIS A 341 -16.68 -12.44 26.91
CA HIS A 341 -18.04 -13.00 26.93
C HIS A 341 -18.46 -13.62 25.61
N ASP A 342 -17.57 -13.67 24.62
CA ASP A 342 -17.84 -14.38 23.36
C ASP A 342 -17.99 -15.89 23.64
N ASP A 343 -18.87 -16.53 22.86
CA ASP A 343 -19.06 -17.98 22.87
C ASP A 343 -17.72 -18.71 22.63
N ALA A 344 -17.35 -19.57 23.58
CA ALA A 344 -16.04 -20.22 23.59
C ALA A 344 -15.86 -21.17 22.41
N ASP A 345 -16.91 -21.94 22.07
CA ASP A 345 -16.91 -22.88 20.95
C ASP A 345 -16.73 -22.16 19.61
N ALA A 346 -17.51 -21.10 19.37
CA ALA A 346 -17.38 -20.29 18.15
C ALA A 346 -15.99 -19.63 18.03
N LYS A 347 -15.47 -19.08 19.13
CA LYS A 347 -14.13 -18.45 19.18
C LYS A 347 -13.04 -19.46 18.87
N TRP A 348 -13.08 -20.63 19.49
CA TRP A 348 -12.12 -21.70 19.26
C TRP A 348 -12.19 -22.24 17.83
N ALA A 349 -13.40 -22.50 17.32
CA ALA A 349 -13.59 -22.98 15.96
C ALA A 349 -13.03 -21.99 14.92
N ALA A 350 -13.31 -20.69 15.09
CA ALA A 350 -12.78 -19.64 14.22
C ALA A 350 -11.25 -19.57 14.28
N MET A 351 -10.68 -19.62 15.50
CA MET A 351 -9.24 -19.57 15.73
C MET A 351 -8.52 -20.77 15.09
N GLN A 352 -9.04 -21.99 15.27
CA GLN A 352 -8.45 -23.21 14.68
C GLN A 352 -8.63 -23.27 13.17
N SER A 353 -9.75 -22.77 12.63
CA SER A 353 -9.93 -22.65 11.19
C SER A 353 -8.91 -21.70 10.56
N TRP A 354 -8.64 -20.55 11.21
CA TRP A 354 -7.61 -19.62 10.75
C TRP A 354 -6.21 -20.23 10.86
N ARG A 355 -5.90 -20.89 11.98
CA ARG A 355 -4.63 -21.62 12.20
C ARG A 355 -4.35 -22.61 11.08
N ALA A 356 -5.31 -23.47 10.76
CA ALA A 356 -5.15 -24.51 9.75
C ALA A 356 -4.84 -23.91 8.37
N ALA A 357 -5.53 -22.82 8.00
CA ALA A 357 -5.26 -22.11 6.76
C ALA A 357 -3.85 -21.48 6.75
N PHE A 358 -3.46 -20.84 7.86
CA PHE A 358 -2.13 -20.25 8.01
C PHE A 358 -1.01 -21.29 7.90
N VAL A 359 -1.14 -22.42 8.59
CA VAL A 359 -0.15 -23.52 8.55
C VAL A 359 -0.05 -24.10 7.14
N ALA A 360 -1.18 -24.27 6.44
CA ALA A 360 -1.19 -24.75 5.06
C ALA A 360 -0.50 -23.78 4.09
N GLU A 361 -0.63 -22.47 4.31
CA GLU A 361 -0.01 -21.44 3.46
C GLU A 361 1.47 -21.21 3.77
N HIS A 362 1.86 -21.22 5.05
CA HIS A 362 3.17 -20.78 5.50
C HIS A 362 4.08 -21.90 6.03
N GLY A 363 3.56 -23.11 6.27
CA GLY A 363 4.34 -24.25 6.74
C GLY A 363 4.89 -24.11 8.16
N ARG A 364 4.32 -23.22 8.98
CA ARG A 364 4.70 -22.99 10.39
C ARG A 364 3.49 -22.57 11.22
N GLU A 365 3.61 -22.69 12.55
CA GLU A 365 2.60 -22.18 13.48
C GLU A 365 2.56 -20.64 13.49
N PRO A 366 1.35 -20.04 13.59
CA PRO A 366 1.22 -18.60 13.74
C PRO A 366 1.61 -18.16 15.17
N GLN A 367 2.39 -17.10 15.24
CA GLN A 367 2.65 -16.34 16.47
C GLN A 367 1.61 -15.23 16.58
N VAL A 368 0.79 -15.25 17.62
CA VAL A 368 -0.26 -14.26 17.80
C VAL A 368 -0.02 -13.40 19.04
N TRP A 369 -0.53 -12.18 18.98
CA TRP A 369 -0.78 -11.41 20.19
C TRP A 369 -2.19 -11.72 20.68
N PHE A 370 -2.30 -12.28 21.90
CA PHE A 370 -3.57 -12.62 22.55
C PHE A 370 -3.54 -12.09 23.98
N ASP A 371 -4.42 -11.15 24.30
CA ASP A 371 -4.44 -10.41 25.57
C ASP A 371 -4.33 -11.31 26.82
N LYS A 372 -5.07 -12.43 26.89
CA LYS A 372 -5.03 -13.35 28.04
C LYS A 372 -3.63 -13.91 28.34
N CYS A 373 -2.79 -14.07 27.31
CA CYS A 373 -1.43 -14.60 27.45
C CYS A 373 -0.39 -13.48 27.42
N CYS A 374 -0.56 -12.49 26.54
CA CYS A 374 0.47 -11.48 26.30
C CYS A 374 0.45 -10.35 27.35
N ILE A 375 -0.65 -10.16 28.09
CA ILE A 375 -0.75 -9.20 29.19
C ILE A 375 -0.42 -9.91 30.51
N ASP A 376 0.53 -9.36 31.26
CA ASP A 376 0.79 -9.74 32.65
C ASP A 376 -0.37 -9.27 33.52
N GLN A 377 -1.23 -10.21 33.89
CA GLN A 377 -2.42 -9.93 34.70
C GLN A 377 -2.07 -9.38 36.10
N ASN A 378 -0.82 -9.53 36.57
CA ASN A 378 -0.37 -8.92 37.83
C ASN A 378 0.03 -7.45 37.68
N HIS A 379 0.26 -6.98 36.46
CA HIS A 379 0.71 -5.62 36.15
C HIS A 379 -0.06 -5.03 34.96
N ILE A 380 -1.37 -5.25 34.95
CA ILE A 380 -2.26 -4.96 33.83
C ILE A 380 -2.17 -3.50 33.37
N GLU A 381 -1.99 -2.54 34.29
CA GLU A 381 -1.94 -1.11 33.96
C GLU A 381 -0.71 -0.74 33.12
N ILE A 382 0.40 -1.47 33.27
CA ILE A 382 1.61 -1.24 32.48
C ILE A 382 1.38 -1.75 31.05
N ASP A 383 0.81 -2.93 30.92
CA ASP A 383 0.59 -3.56 29.62
C ASP A 383 -0.54 -2.90 28.83
N LEU A 384 -1.61 -2.48 29.50
CA LEU A 384 -2.70 -1.72 28.86
C LEU A 384 -2.22 -0.40 28.29
N ARG A 385 -1.24 0.27 28.93
CA ARG A 385 -0.61 1.48 28.37
C ARG A 385 0.16 1.19 27.08
N CYS A 386 0.69 -0.02 26.93
CA CYS A 386 1.48 -0.41 25.77
C CYS A 386 0.62 -0.87 24.58
N LEU A 387 -0.65 -1.23 24.80
CA LEU A 387 -1.55 -1.75 23.75
C LEU A 387 -1.71 -0.89 22.49
N PRO A 388 -1.76 0.45 22.57
CA PRO A 388 -1.94 1.26 21.37
C PRO A 388 -0.76 1.21 20.39
N ILE A 389 0.41 0.73 20.85
CA ILE A 389 1.74 0.75 20.19
C ILE A 389 2.01 -0.56 19.47
#